data_AF-A0A6J4Q863-F1
#
_entry.id   AF-A0A6J4Q863-F1
#
_cell.length_a   1.000
_cell.length_b   1.000
_cell.length_c   1.000
_cell.angle_alpha   90.00
_cell.angle_beta   90.00
_cell.angle_gamma   90.00
#
_symmetry.space_group_name_H-M   'P 1'
#
loop_
_entity.id
_entity.type
_entity.pdbx_description
1 polymer ?
#
loop_
_entity_poly.entity_id
_entity_poly.type
_entity_poly.pdbx_seq_one_letter_code
_entity_poly.pdbx_strand_id
1 'polypeptide(L)' 'MSIFRPDRLPGLSRLPKELGREERPCEACGENTVHILYRVPKKMVLLYLNDHPENVHATCMKCARSTVLTGAERDRALS' A
#
# COMPACT_ATOMS: atom_id res chain seq x y z
N MET A 1 16.70 -16.50 -24.59
CA MET A 1 16.26 -15.16 -24.14
C MET A 1 15.20 -15.32 -23.04
N SER A 2 15.64 -15.43 -21.79
CA SER A 2 14.75 -15.51 -20.63
C SER A 2 14.31 -14.09 -20.26
N ILE A 3 13.07 -13.76 -20.56
CA ILE A 3 12.43 -12.50 -20.16
C ILE A 3 12.37 -12.50 -18.63
N PHE A 4 13.25 -11.73 -17.99
CA PHE A 4 13.26 -11.55 -16.54
C PHE A 4 11.91 -10.95 -16.13
N ARG A 5 11.02 -11.77 -15.55
CA ARG A 5 9.74 -11.34 -15.01
C ARG A 5 9.88 -11.22 -13.49
N PRO A 6 10.18 -10.02 -12.95
CA PRO A 6 10.39 -9.83 -11.52
C PRO A 6 9.19 -10.29 -10.66
N ASP A 7 7.99 -10.31 -11.23
CA ASP A 7 6.77 -10.84 -10.59
C ASP A 7 6.78 -12.36 -10.31
N ARG A 8 7.70 -13.13 -10.91
CA ARG A 8 7.82 -14.59 -10.69
C ARG A 8 8.89 -14.99 -9.67
N LEU A 9 9.59 -14.02 -9.05
CA LEU A 9 10.54 -14.32 -7.98
C LEU A 9 9.76 -14.53 -6.66
N PRO A 10 9.72 -15.76 -6.10
CA PRO A 10 8.83 -16.10 -4.98
C PRO A 10 9.08 -15.29 -3.68
N GLY A 11 10.22 -14.58 -3.60
CA GLY A 11 10.56 -13.65 -2.52
C GLY A 11 10.09 -12.21 -2.74
N LEU A 12 10.13 -11.68 -3.97
CA LEU A 12 9.79 -10.28 -4.25
C LEU A 12 8.28 -10.04 -4.32
N SER A 13 7.49 -11.06 -4.64
CA SER A 13 6.02 -11.01 -4.57
C SER A 13 5.48 -10.83 -3.12
N ARG A 14 6.37 -10.76 -2.12
CA ARG A 14 6.03 -10.57 -0.70
C ARG A 14 6.34 -9.17 -0.18
N LEU A 15 7.03 -8.33 -0.95
CA LEU A 15 7.37 -6.97 -0.50
C LEU A 15 6.24 -5.99 -0.83
N PRO A 16 5.91 -5.05 0.09
CA PRO A 16 5.07 -3.93 -0.25
C PRO A 16 5.69 -3.14 -1.41
N LYS A 17 4.88 -2.77 -2.39
CA LYS A 17 5.31 -1.92 -3.51
C LYS A 17 4.83 -0.50 -3.27
N GLU A 18 5.73 0.48 -3.21
CA GLU A 18 5.35 1.90 -3.22
C GLU A 18 4.64 2.22 -4.55
N LEU A 19 3.42 2.73 -4.46
CA LEU A 19 2.62 3.19 -5.58
C LEU A 19 2.79 4.70 -5.81
N GLY A 20 3.07 5.45 -4.75
CA GLY A 20 3.25 6.90 -4.83
C GLY A 20 3.11 7.57 -3.48
N ARG A 21 3.02 8.91 -3.51
CA ARG A 21 2.86 9.76 -2.33
C ARG A 21 1.76 10.76 -2.60
N GLU A 22 0.89 10.97 -1.61
CA GLU A 22 -0.25 11.88 -1.71
C GLU A 22 -0.35 12.72 -0.44
N GLU A 23 -0.70 13.99 -0.58
CA GLU A 23 -1.06 14.85 0.56
C GLU A 23 -2.50 14.54 0.99
N ARG A 24 -2.66 14.12 2.24
CA ARG A 24 -3.95 13.69 2.79
C ARG A 24 -4.11 14.18 4.22
N PRO A 25 -5.34 14.44 4.69
CA PRO A 25 -5.58 14.68 6.10
C PRO A 25 -5.25 13.42 6.90
N CYS A 26 -4.40 13.56 7.92
CA CYS A 26 -4.14 12.48 8.86
C CYS A 26 -5.02 12.67 10.10
N GLU A 27 -5.94 11.76 10.37
CA GLU A 27 -6.79 11.81 11.56
C GLU A 27 -5.97 11.81 12.87
N ALA A 28 -4.82 11.13 12.88
CA ALA A 28 -3.95 11.09 14.05
C ALA A 28 -3.11 12.36 14.24
N CYS A 29 -2.75 13.07 13.17
CA CYS A 29 -1.98 14.32 13.28
C CYS A 29 -2.88 15.57 13.36
N GLY A 30 -4.13 15.48 12.89
CA GLY A 30 -5.05 16.61 12.81
C GLY A 30 -4.69 17.63 11.72
N GLU A 31 -3.80 17.27 10.80
CA GLU A 31 -3.31 18.16 9.73
C GLU A 31 -3.10 17.39 8.42
N ASN A 32 -2.97 18.15 7.32
CA ASN A 32 -2.60 17.58 6.03
C ASN A 32 -1.12 17.19 6.04
N THR A 33 -0.85 15.93 5.71
CA THR A 33 0.51 15.39 5.68
C THR A 33 0.70 14.50 4.46
N VAL A 34 1.97 14.32 4.07
CA VAL A 34 2.32 13.38 3.01
C VAL A 34 2.14 11.95 3.52
N HIS A 35 1.37 11.17 2.79
CA HIS A 35 1.20 9.74 3.01
C HIS A 35 1.80 8.96 1.85
N ILE A 36 2.51 7.88 2.19
CA ILE A 36 3.07 6.96 1.21
C ILE A 36 2.07 5.84 0.96
N LEU A 37 1.77 5.59 -0.31
CA LEU A 37 0.84 4.56 -0.76
C LEU A 37 1.62 3.27 -1.03
N TYR A 38 1.29 2.19 -0.33
CA TYR A 38 1.90 0.88 -0.52
C TYR A 38 0.88 -0.15 -0.94
N ARG A 39 1.14 -0.89 -2.03
CA ARG A 39 0.42 -2.11 -2.37
C ARG A 39 0.98 -3.27 -1.55
N VAL A 40 0.18 -3.83 -0.65
CA VAL A 40 0.58 -4.93 0.24
C VAL A 40 0.10 -6.28 -0.34
N PRO A 41 1.00 -7.26 -0.53
CA PRO A 41 0.64 -8.55 -1.13
C PRO A 41 -0.09 -9.52 -0.18
N LYS A 42 -0.89 -10.44 -0.76
CA LYS A 42 -1.77 -11.42 -0.07
C LYS A 42 -1.11 -12.28 0.99
N LYS A 43 0.17 -12.61 0.81
CA LYS A 43 0.86 -13.54 1.70
C LYS A 43 1.40 -12.88 2.98
N MET A 44 1.38 -11.55 3.11
CA MET A 44 1.73 -10.84 4.35
C MET A 44 0.53 -10.58 5.28
N VAL A 45 -0.67 -11.03 4.89
CA VAL A 45 -1.95 -10.75 5.56
C VAL A 45 -2.20 -11.58 6.81
N LEU A 46 -1.35 -12.56 7.14
CA LEU A 46 -1.44 -13.32 8.40
C LEU A 46 -1.30 -12.44 9.66
N LEU A 47 -0.82 -11.19 9.53
CA LEU A 47 -0.80 -10.19 10.61
C LEU A 47 -1.86 -9.08 10.48
N TYR A 48 -2.55 -8.97 9.35
CA TYR A 48 -3.48 -7.86 9.05
C TYR A 48 -4.79 -8.42 8.49
N LEU A 49 -5.66 -8.91 9.38
CA LEU A 49 -7.03 -9.30 9.06
C LEU A 49 -7.84 -8.07 8.62
N ASN A 50 -7.99 -7.88 7.30
CA ASN A 50 -9.23 -7.47 6.61
C ASN A 50 -8.98 -7.37 5.09
N ASP A 51 -9.78 -8.17 4.37
CA ASP A 51 -10.07 -8.33 2.92
C ASP A 51 -8.99 -8.14 1.84
N HIS A 52 -9.15 -8.88 0.72
CA HIS A 52 -8.20 -9.04 -0.39
C HIS A 52 -8.98 -8.94 -1.71
N PRO A 53 -8.49 -8.34 -2.82
CA PRO A 53 -7.11 -8.30 -3.31
C PRO A 53 -6.57 -6.89 -3.63
N GLU A 54 -5.26 -6.68 -3.41
CA GLU A 54 -4.53 -5.41 -3.58
C GLU A 54 -4.83 -4.32 -2.53
N ASN A 55 -4.62 -4.65 -1.25
CA ASN A 55 -4.69 -3.65 -0.19
C ASN A 55 -3.66 -2.54 -0.43
N VAL A 56 -4.17 -1.34 -0.69
CA VAL A 56 -3.36 -0.13 -0.76
C VAL A 56 -3.38 0.50 0.61
N HIS A 57 -2.22 0.74 1.20
CA HIS A 57 -2.08 1.35 2.51
C HIS A 57 -1.53 2.75 2.34
N ALA A 58 -2.21 3.75 2.89
CA ALA A 58 -1.67 5.09 3.03
C ALA A 58 -0.99 5.22 4.39
N THR A 59 0.33 5.41 4.41
CA THR A 59 1.10 5.56 5.66
C THR A 59 1.57 6.99 5.81
N CYS A 60 1.12 7.65 6.88
CA CYS A 60 1.53 9.03 7.18
C CYS A 60 3.04 9.08 7.46
N MET A 61 3.76 10.01 6.81
CA MET A 61 5.19 10.19 7.07
C MET A 61 5.49 10.75 8.47
N LYS A 62 4.53 11.42 9.11
CA LYS A 62 4.73 12.10 10.40
C LYS A 62 4.51 11.16 11.58
N CYS A 63 3.39 10.43 11.59
CA CYS A 63 3.02 9.55 12.70
C CYS A 63 3.19 8.05 12.40
N ALA A 64 3.63 7.69 11.20
CA ALA A 64 3.78 6.30 10.73
C ALA A 64 2.49 5.45 10.79
N ARG A 65 1.33 6.08 10.98
CA ARG A 65 0.04 5.37 11.03
C ARG A 65 -0.40 5.03 9.61
N SER A 66 -0.74 3.76 9.41
CA SER A 66 -1.25 3.25 8.13
C SER A 66 -2.76 3.14 8.14
N THR A 67 -3.39 3.59 7.07
CA THR A 67 -4.81 3.45 6.79
C THR A 67 -5.00 2.61 5.54
N VAL A 68 -5.89 1.62 5.58
CA VAL A 68 -6.21 0.78 4.41
C VAL A 68 -7.17 1.55 3.51
N LEU A 69 -6.81 1.71 2.23
CA LEU A 69 -7.65 2.33 1.21
C LEU A 69 -8.55 1.28 0.58
N THR A 70 -9.83 1.63 0.42
CA THR A 70 -10.86 0.74 -0.13
C THR A 70 -11.65 1.45 -1.24
N GLY A 71 -12.27 0.68 -2.14
CA GLY A 71 -13.14 1.22 -3.20
C GLY A 71 -12.43 2.21 -4.14
N ALA A 72 -13.05 3.37 -4.38
CA ALA A 72 -12.57 4.37 -5.33
C ALA A 72 -11.19 4.99 -4.98
N GLU A 73 -10.82 5.03 -3.70
CA GLU A 73 -9.47 5.48 -3.31
C GLU A 73 -8.39 4.47 -3.70
N ARG A 74 -8.70 3.18 -3.53
CA ARG A 74 -7.83 2.11 -3.98
C ARG A 74 -7.70 2.11 -5.49
N ASP A 75 -8.82 2.20 -6.21
CA ASP A 75 -8.81 2.14 -7.67
C ASP A 75 -8.05 3.32 -8.28
N ARG A 76 -8.12 4.52 -7.68
CA ARG A 76 -7.29 5.67 -8.07
C ARG A 76 -5.80 5.45 -7.82
N ALA A 77 -5.44 4.81 -6.70
CA ALA A 77 -4.04 4.53 -6.38
C ALA A 77 -3.43 3.41 -7.23
N LEU A 78 -4.26 2.54 -7.83
CA LEU A 78 -3.85 1.44 -8.69
C LEU A 78 -3.92 1.77 -10.19
N SER A 79 -4.58 2.87 -10.59
CA SER A 79 -4.63 3.37 -11.97
C SER A 79 -3.33 4.05 -12.41
#